data_AF-A0A4R6TF82-F1
#
_entry.id   AF-A0A4R6TF82-F1
#
_cell.length_a   1.000
_cell.length_b   1.000
_cell.length_c   1.000
_cell.angle_alpha   90.00
_cell.angle_beta   90.00
_cell.angle_gamma   90.00
#
_symmetry.space_group_name_H-M   'P 1'
#
loop_
_entity.id
_entity.type
_entity.pdbx_description
1 polymer ?
#
loop_
_entity_poly.entity_id
_entity_poly.type
_entity_poly.pdbx_seq_one_letter_code
_entity_poly.pdbx_strand_id
1 'polypeptide(L)'
;MVFKQLSFITSLKKIILFIAFLITPLMSISQNTDDLILKIRTEFQRINSNNQLEKIELFNEEFMGYRADGGGQLTGYFENNKLVKITEWIGPSYGSLITESYFKDNQLFFVYQKENKFKDILDNSGEWIGLDASKEETKFEGRYYFDKNILIKQLLKGKRVFNQIFKPARFIEHTNSTAELLRKRKTTQNKQQ
;
A
#
# COMPACT_ATOMS: atom_id res chain seq x y z
N MET A 1 -65.21 -11.45 1.87
CA MET A 1 -64.05 -11.17 0.99
C MET A 1 -63.17 -10.02 1.50
N VAL A 2 -63.74 -8.97 2.12
CA VAL A 2 -63.03 -7.76 2.60
C VAL A 2 -61.97 -8.01 3.70
N PHE A 3 -62.19 -8.95 4.63
CA PHE A 3 -61.27 -9.19 5.76
C PHE A 3 -59.89 -9.77 5.36
N LYS A 4 -59.79 -10.55 4.28
CA LYS A 4 -58.50 -11.09 3.81
C LYS A 4 -57.60 -10.01 3.21
N GLN A 5 -58.19 -9.01 2.55
CA GLN A 5 -57.47 -7.94 1.87
C GLN A 5 -56.85 -6.95 2.88
N LEU A 6 -57.55 -6.65 3.97
CA LEU A 6 -57.07 -5.78 5.05
C LEU A 6 -55.89 -6.41 5.82
N SER A 7 -55.98 -7.71 6.11
CA SER A 7 -54.91 -8.52 6.71
C SER A 7 -53.64 -8.48 5.86
N PHE A 8 -53.77 -8.68 4.53
CA PHE A 8 -52.65 -8.69 3.60
C PHE A 8 -51.90 -7.35 3.56
N ILE A 9 -52.64 -6.22 3.56
CA ILE A 9 -52.07 -4.86 3.57
C ILE A 9 -51.30 -4.59 4.88
N THR A 10 -51.82 -5.05 6.03
CA THR A 10 -51.12 -4.89 7.32
C THR A 10 -49.85 -5.71 7.40
N SER A 11 -49.83 -6.92 6.83
CA SER A 11 -48.63 -7.75 6.73
C SER A 11 -47.60 -7.17 5.76
N LEU A 12 -48.03 -6.59 4.64
CA LEU A 12 -47.15 -5.94 3.66
C LEU A 12 -46.48 -4.68 4.23
N LYS A 13 -47.21 -3.86 5.00
CA LYS A 13 -46.64 -2.69 5.70
C LYS A 13 -45.57 -3.08 6.74
N LYS A 14 -45.77 -4.18 7.47
CA LYS A 14 -44.78 -4.71 8.43
C LYS A 14 -43.52 -5.21 7.73
N ILE A 15 -43.65 -5.86 6.57
CA ILE A 15 -42.51 -6.31 5.76
C ILE A 15 -41.72 -5.11 5.22
N ILE A 16 -42.38 -4.06 4.73
CA ILE A 16 -41.71 -2.84 4.24
C ILE A 16 -40.96 -2.13 5.38
N LEU A 17 -41.55 -2.04 6.58
CA LEU A 17 -40.87 -1.46 7.75
C LEU A 17 -39.64 -2.27 8.18
N PHE A 18 -39.72 -3.61 8.10
CA PHE A 18 -38.61 -4.49 8.44
C PHE A 18 -37.47 -4.40 7.43
N ILE A 19 -37.79 -4.30 6.13
CA ILE A 19 -36.80 -4.08 5.08
C ILE A 19 -36.13 -2.72 5.26
N ALA A 20 -36.88 -1.65 5.54
CA ALA A 20 -36.32 -0.31 5.78
C ALA A 20 -35.36 -0.27 6.99
N PHE A 21 -35.62 -1.06 8.04
CA PHE A 21 -34.75 -1.18 9.21
C PHE A 21 -33.44 -1.94 8.91
N LEU A 22 -33.43 -2.83 7.92
CA LEU A 22 -32.24 -3.59 7.50
C LEU A 22 -31.27 -2.79 6.62
N ILE A 23 -31.71 -1.67 6.02
CA ILE A 23 -30.89 -0.87 5.09
C ILE A 23 -30.13 0.28 5.79
N THR A 24 -30.54 0.68 7.01
CA THR A 24 -29.90 1.76 7.76
C THR A 24 -28.46 1.49 8.25
N PRO A 25 -28.01 0.25 8.59
CA PRO A 25 -26.64 0.05 9.05
C PRO A 25 -25.58 0.14 7.94
N LEU A 26 -25.98 0.10 6.66
CA LEU A 26 -25.04 0.15 5.54
C LEU A 26 -24.45 1.56 5.30
N MET A 27 -25.19 2.62 5.61
CA MET A 27 -24.73 4.00 5.36
C MET A 27 -23.72 4.49 6.41
N SER A 28 -23.83 4.04 7.66
CA SER A 28 -22.88 4.41 8.73
C SER A 28 -21.48 3.83 8.55
N ILE A 29 -21.35 2.70 7.85
CA ILE A 29 -20.05 2.05 7.57
C ILE A 29 -19.24 2.84 6.53
N SER A 30 -19.91 3.44 5.54
CA SER A 30 -19.25 4.21 4.47
C SER A 30 -18.64 5.52 4.99
N GLN A 31 -19.36 6.27 5.83
CA GLN A 31 -18.86 7.54 6.39
C GLN A 31 -17.60 7.34 7.25
N ASN A 32 -17.56 6.28 8.05
CA ASN A 32 -16.39 5.94 8.87
C ASN A 32 -15.15 5.62 8.01
N THR A 33 -15.35 4.95 6.87
CA THR A 33 -14.25 4.59 5.96
C THR A 33 -13.60 5.82 5.31
N ASP A 34 -14.38 6.81 4.89
CA ASP A 34 -13.85 8.03 4.28
C ASP A 34 -13.05 8.87 5.28
N ASP A 35 -13.53 8.97 6.54
CA ASP A 35 -12.79 9.63 7.62
C ASP A 35 -11.46 8.92 7.92
N LEU A 36 -11.44 7.59 7.92
CA LEU A 36 -10.22 6.80 8.07
C LEU A 36 -9.23 7.08 6.93
N ILE A 37 -9.70 7.11 5.68
CA ILE A 37 -8.88 7.41 4.51
C ILE A 37 -8.30 8.83 4.59
N LEU A 38 -9.09 9.81 5.05
CA LEU A 38 -8.61 11.18 5.25
C LEU A 38 -7.49 11.23 6.28
N LYS A 39 -7.67 10.58 7.44
CA LYS A 39 -6.63 10.47 8.48
C LYS A 39 -5.35 9.83 7.95
N ILE A 40 -5.46 8.75 7.17
CA ILE A 40 -4.33 8.09 6.53
C ILE A 40 -3.60 9.06 5.59
N ARG A 41 -4.32 9.82 4.76
CA ARG A 41 -3.72 10.79 3.84
C ARG A 41 -2.99 11.90 4.58
N THR A 42 -3.56 12.42 5.66
CA THR A 42 -2.93 13.43 6.50
C THR A 42 -1.64 12.92 7.12
N GLU A 43 -1.64 11.71 7.68
CA GLU A 43 -0.44 11.10 8.27
C GLU A 43 0.64 10.82 7.20
N PHE A 44 0.24 10.30 6.03
CA PHE A 44 1.12 10.12 4.88
C PHE A 44 1.79 11.44 4.47
N GLN A 45 1.03 12.54 4.40
CA GLN A 45 1.58 13.86 4.09
C GLN A 45 2.55 14.34 5.16
N ARG A 46 2.18 14.21 6.45
CA ARG A 46 3.03 14.58 7.59
C ARG A 46 4.39 13.89 7.52
N ILE A 47 4.40 12.57 7.36
CA ILE A 47 5.64 11.77 7.29
C ILE A 47 6.49 12.20 6.10
N ASN A 48 5.93 12.34 4.90
CA ASN A 48 6.72 12.71 3.71
C ASN A 48 7.15 14.19 3.70
N SER A 49 6.52 15.06 4.50
CA SER A 49 6.96 16.44 4.69
C SER A 49 8.08 16.60 5.73
N ASN A 50 8.36 15.57 6.53
CA ASN A 50 9.39 15.62 7.56
C ASN A 50 10.77 15.27 6.97
N ASN A 51 11.63 16.28 6.83
CA ASN A 51 13.00 16.13 6.31
C ASN A 51 14.03 15.74 7.38
N GLN A 52 13.62 15.59 8.65
CA GLN A 52 14.49 15.30 9.79
C GLN A 52 14.46 13.82 10.20
N LEU A 53 13.81 12.95 9.42
CA LEU A 53 13.74 11.53 9.72
C LEU A 53 15.13 10.88 9.66
N GLU A 54 15.49 10.17 10.72
CA GLU A 54 16.71 9.37 10.76
C GLU A 54 16.57 8.18 9.81
N LYS A 55 17.66 7.81 9.12
CA LYS A 55 17.64 6.76 8.10
C LYS A 55 18.52 5.58 8.50
N ILE A 56 18.02 4.38 8.21
CA ILE A 56 18.79 3.13 8.21
C ILE A 56 18.68 2.53 6.83
N GLU A 57 19.81 2.24 6.21
CA GLU A 57 19.86 1.62 4.88
C GLU A 57 20.42 0.21 4.99
N LEU A 58 19.80 -0.70 4.25
CA LEU A 58 20.22 -2.07 4.06
C LEU A 58 20.30 -2.34 2.56
N PHE A 59 21.34 -3.04 2.13
CA PHE A 59 21.56 -3.43 0.73
C PHE A 59 21.20 -4.90 0.51
N ASN A 60 21.12 -5.31 -0.76
CA ASN A 60 20.76 -6.66 -1.22
C ASN A 60 21.03 -7.80 -0.23
N GLU A 61 22.29 -7.96 0.17
CA GLU A 61 22.76 -9.10 0.96
C GLU A 61 22.20 -9.11 2.39
N GLU A 62 21.71 -7.97 2.88
CA GLU A 62 21.21 -7.80 4.24
C GLU A 62 19.72 -8.14 4.39
N PHE A 63 18.92 -8.03 3.32
CA PHE A 63 17.46 -8.20 3.40
C PHE A 63 16.84 -9.08 2.30
N MET A 64 17.55 -9.38 1.23
CA MET A 64 17.05 -10.21 0.13
C MET A 64 17.70 -11.60 0.15
N GLY A 65 16.89 -12.64 -0.07
CA GLY A 65 17.39 -14.01 -0.29
C GLY A 65 17.85 -14.27 -1.73
N TYR A 66 17.73 -13.28 -2.62
CA TYR A 66 18.13 -13.33 -4.02
C TYR A 66 18.66 -11.97 -4.46
N ARG A 67 19.45 -11.92 -5.53
CA ARG A 67 19.96 -10.67 -6.12
C ARG A 67 19.23 -10.38 -7.42
N ALA A 68 18.53 -9.25 -7.49
CA ALA A 68 18.01 -8.71 -8.75
C ALA A 68 19.16 -8.11 -9.58
N ASP A 69 19.01 -8.02 -10.91
CA ASP A 69 20.08 -7.59 -11.83
C ASP A 69 20.67 -6.22 -11.45
N GLY A 70 19.81 -5.23 -11.21
CA GLY A 70 20.18 -3.90 -10.71
C GLY A 70 20.20 -3.79 -9.19
N GLY A 71 19.94 -4.89 -8.48
CA GLY A 71 19.96 -4.96 -7.03
C GLY A 71 18.69 -4.45 -6.35
N GLY A 72 18.88 -3.98 -5.12
CA GLY A 72 17.82 -3.74 -4.17
C GLY A 72 18.34 -2.98 -2.96
N GLN A 73 17.51 -2.09 -2.45
CA GLN A 73 17.79 -1.22 -1.32
C GLN A 73 16.56 -1.13 -0.44
N LEU A 74 16.77 -1.27 0.86
CA LEU A 74 15.73 -1.13 1.88
C LEU A 74 16.12 0.01 2.83
N THR A 75 15.33 1.08 2.83
CA THR A 75 15.55 2.25 3.69
C THR A 75 14.44 2.36 4.73
N GLY A 76 14.78 2.25 6.00
CA GLY A 76 13.91 2.56 7.13
C GLY A 76 14.05 4.01 7.57
N TYR A 77 12.94 4.68 7.82
CA TYR A 77 12.89 6.06 8.31
C TYR A 77 12.29 6.10 9.71
N PHE A 78 12.99 6.77 10.63
CA PHE A 78 12.68 6.79 12.05
C PHE A 78 12.41 8.22 12.55
N GLU A 79 11.38 8.34 13.38
CA GLU A 79 11.03 9.56 14.11
C GLU A 79 11.03 9.23 15.60
N ASN A 80 11.89 9.87 16.40
CA ASN A 80 12.02 9.58 17.83
C ASN A 80 12.22 8.08 18.12
N ASN A 81 13.14 7.43 17.39
CA ASN A 81 13.40 5.98 17.42
C ASN A 81 12.23 5.07 17.02
N LYS A 82 11.12 5.61 16.53
CA LYS A 82 9.99 4.82 16.00
C LYS A 82 10.06 4.76 14.48
N LEU A 83 9.94 3.55 13.92
CA LEU A 83 9.86 3.35 12.47
C LEU A 83 8.52 3.90 11.95
N VAL A 84 8.57 4.85 11.01
CA VAL A 84 7.38 5.50 10.43
C VAL A 84 7.22 5.23 8.94
N LYS A 85 8.31 4.94 8.22
CA LYS A 85 8.30 4.62 6.79
C LYS A 85 9.37 3.60 6.46
N ILE A 86 9.08 2.74 5.49
CA ILE A 86 10.04 1.92 4.77
C ILE A 86 9.93 2.27 3.29
N THR A 87 11.07 2.44 2.61
CA THR A 87 11.15 2.43 1.14
C THR A 87 11.93 1.19 0.74
N GLU A 88 11.31 0.30 -0.02
CA GLU A 88 11.95 -0.82 -0.69
C GLU A 88 12.04 -0.50 -2.18
N TRP A 89 13.26 -0.49 -2.71
CA TRP A 89 13.55 -0.39 -4.14
C TRP A 89 14.14 -1.72 -4.61
N ILE A 90 13.64 -2.23 -5.72
CA ILE A 90 14.18 -3.40 -6.43
C ILE A 90 14.34 -3.00 -7.89
N GLY A 91 15.51 -3.20 -8.47
CA GLY A 91 15.81 -2.86 -9.86
C GLY A 91 16.03 -4.08 -10.74
N PRO A 92 14.99 -4.71 -11.31
CA PRO A 92 15.16 -5.70 -12.37
C PRO A 92 15.73 -5.09 -13.66
N SER A 93 16.15 -5.92 -14.61
CA SER A 93 16.79 -5.50 -15.87
C SER A 93 15.99 -4.54 -16.76
N TYR A 94 14.67 -4.42 -16.57
CA TYR A 94 13.78 -3.63 -17.43
C TYR A 94 13.06 -2.48 -16.73
N GLY A 95 13.42 -2.18 -15.47
CA GLY A 95 12.86 -1.04 -14.75
C GLY A 95 13.06 -1.15 -13.24
N SER A 96 12.12 -0.60 -12.48
CA SER A 96 12.18 -0.64 -11.02
C SER A 96 10.82 -0.84 -10.37
N LEU A 97 10.85 -1.50 -9.22
CA LEU A 97 9.74 -1.63 -8.30
C LEU A 97 10.07 -0.82 -7.05
N ILE A 98 9.17 0.09 -6.68
CA ILE A 98 9.27 0.87 -5.45
C ILE A 98 8.05 0.59 -4.59
N THR A 99 8.27 0.15 -3.36
CA THR A 99 7.22 -0.04 -2.35
C THR A 99 7.52 0.85 -1.15
N GLU A 100 6.64 1.80 -0.87
CA GLU A 100 6.68 2.61 0.34
C GLU A 100 5.62 2.10 1.33
N SER A 101 6.05 1.70 2.52
CA SER A 101 5.16 1.23 3.60
C SER A 101 5.19 2.20 4.76
N TYR A 102 4.04 2.57 5.31
CA TYR A 102 3.90 3.58 6.35
C TYR A 102 3.28 3.02 7.62
N PHE A 103 3.86 3.42 8.75
CA PHE A 103 3.55 2.84 10.06
C PHE A 103 3.15 3.90 11.07
N LYS A 104 2.18 3.55 11.91
CA LYS A 104 1.78 4.31 13.09
C LYS A 104 1.55 3.35 14.23
N ASP A 105 2.15 3.61 15.38
CA ASP A 105 2.09 2.74 16.55
C ASP A 105 2.44 1.26 16.23
N ASN A 106 3.48 1.09 15.41
CA ASN A 106 3.96 -0.20 14.88
C ASN A 106 2.96 -0.95 13.97
N GLN A 107 1.87 -0.33 13.54
CA GLN A 107 0.89 -0.91 12.62
C GLN A 107 1.01 -0.31 11.22
N LEU A 108 0.93 -1.17 10.20
CA LEU A 108 0.86 -0.74 8.81
C LEU A 108 -0.49 -0.07 8.56
N PHE A 109 -0.48 1.17 8.07
CA PHE A 109 -1.71 1.89 7.74
C PHE A 109 -1.81 2.27 6.26
N PHE A 110 -0.68 2.30 5.54
CA PHE A 110 -0.67 2.67 4.13
C PHE A 110 0.51 2.06 3.36
N VAL A 111 0.25 1.64 2.13
CA VAL A 111 1.28 1.22 1.17
C VAL A 111 1.08 1.97 -0.14
N TYR A 112 2.18 2.51 -0.68
CA TYR A 112 2.24 3.06 -2.02
C TYR A 112 3.26 2.30 -2.86
N GLN A 113 2.79 1.72 -3.96
CA GLN A 113 3.60 0.94 -4.88
C GLN A 113 3.71 1.67 -6.21
N LYS A 114 4.91 1.71 -6.79
CA LYS A 114 5.16 2.14 -8.16
C LYS A 114 5.91 1.06 -8.90
N GLU A 115 5.50 0.80 -10.14
CA GLU A 115 6.29 0.02 -11.09
C GLU A 115 6.65 0.92 -12.26
N ASN A 116 7.95 1.06 -12.48
CA ASN A 116 8.52 1.85 -13.56
C ASN A 116 9.12 0.92 -14.61
N LYS A 117 9.02 1.31 -15.88
CA LYS A 117 9.70 0.66 -17.00
C LYS A 117 10.76 1.61 -17.54
N PHE A 118 11.95 1.09 -17.88
CA PHE A 118 12.90 1.86 -18.66
C PHE A 118 12.32 2.22 -20.04
N LYS A 119 12.70 3.38 -20.56
CA LYS A 119 12.17 3.86 -21.84
C LYS A 119 12.70 2.98 -22.98
N ASP A 120 11.78 2.53 -23.84
CA ASP A 120 12.15 1.80 -25.06
C ASP A 120 12.93 2.72 -26.01
N ILE A 121 14.04 2.22 -26.54
CA ILE A 121 14.77 2.83 -27.65
C ILE A 121 14.30 2.13 -28.92
N LEU A 122 13.76 2.91 -29.85
CA LEU A 122 13.30 2.45 -31.15
C LEU A 122 14.23 2.97 -32.23
N ASP A 123 14.40 2.19 -33.30
CA ASP A 123 15.06 2.67 -34.51
C ASP A 123 14.13 3.57 -35.37
N ASN A 124 14.62 4.01 -36.53
CA ASN A 124 13.85 4.85 -37.45
C ASN A 124 12.61 4.17 -38.05
N SER A 125 12.56 2.83 -38.03
CA SER A 125 11.41 2.04 -38.49
C SER A 125 10.36 1.80 -37.38
N GLY A 126 10.70 2.14 -36.14
CA GLY A 126 9.87 1.91 -34.95
C GLY A 126 10.11 0.56 -34.27
N GLU A 127 11.12 -0.20 -34.70
CA GLU A 127 11.48 -1.48 -34.11
C GLU A 127 12.30 -1.29 -32.83
N TRP A 128 12.08 -2.18 -31.86
CA TRP A 128 12.78 -2.12 -30.57
C TRP A 128 14.24 -2.52 -30.72
N ILE A 129 15.15 -1.68 -30.22
CA ILE A 129 16.61 -1.92 -30.27
C ILE A 129 17.29 -1.85 -28.90
N GLY A 130 16.57 -1.46 -27.84
CA GLY A 130 17.14 -1.44 -26.49
C GLY A 130 16.31 -0.67 -25.48
N LEU A 131 16.89 -0.48 -24.30
CA LEU A 131 16.31 0.28 -23.19
C LEU A 131 17.26 1.43 -22.78
N ASP A 132 16.69 2.60 -22.58
CA ASP A 132 17.38 3.73 -21.96
C ASP A 132 17.16 3.67 -20.44
N ALA A 133 18.09 3.02 -19.73
CA ALA A 133 18.01 2.87 -18.27
C ALA A 133 18.16 4.19 -17.50
N SER A 134 18.53 5.29 -18.16
CA SER A 134 18.56 6.62 -17.54
C SER A 134 17.17 7.28 -17.45
N LYS A 135 16.18 6.71 -18.16
CA LYS A 135 14.82 7.23 -18.22
C LYS A 135 13.82 6.16 -17.81
N GLU A 136 12.99 6.49 -16.84
CA GLU A 136 11.92 5.64 -16.37
C GLU A 136 10.55 6.28 -16.61
N GLU A 137 9.57 5.44 -16.92
CA GLU A 137 8.16 5.83 -16.98
C GLU A 137 7.35 4.96 -16.01
N THR A 138 6.56 5.61 -15.14
CA THR A 138 5.65 4.90 -14.24
C THR A 138 4.51 4.27 -15.03
N LYS A 139 4.46 2.94 -15.03
CA LYS A 139 3.42 2.15 -15.71
C LYS A 139 2.31 1.71 -14.79
N PHE A 140 2.60 1.61 -13.49
CA PHE A 140 1.62 1.25 -12.47
C PHE A 140 1.82 2.02 -11.17
N GLU A 141 0.69 2.40 -10.56
CA GLU A 141 0.62 2.91 -9.20
C GLU A 141 -0.45 2.13 -8.42
N GLY A 142 -0.10 1.67 -7.22
CA GLY A 142 -1.03 1.02 -6.29
C GLY A 142 -1.03 1.73 -4.95
N ARG A 143 -2.20 2.11 -4.44
CA ARG A 143 -2.38 2.72 -3.12
C ARG A 143 -3.28 1.82 -2.29
N TYR A 144 -2.78 1.33 -1.16
CA TYR A 144 -3.49 0.37 -0.32
C TYR A 144 -3.62 0.95 1.09
N TYR A 145 -4.85 1.05 1.56
CA TYR A 145 -5.21 1.67 2.83
C TYR A 145 -5.58 0.56 3.81
N PHE A 146 -4.98 0.58 4.99
CA PHE A 146 -5.19 -0.44 6.02
C PHE A 146 -5.75 0.20 7.29
N ASP A 147 -6.67 -0.49 7.95
CA ASP A 147 -7.09 -0.23 9.33
C ASP A 147 -6.94 -1.53 10.12
N LYS A 148 -6.16 -1.52 11.20
CA LYS A 148 -5.90 -2.70 12.04
C LYS A 148 -5.49 -3.94 11.22
N ASN A 149 -4.58 -3.76 10.26
CA ASN A 149 -4.10 -4.78 9.31
C ASN A 149 -5.17 -5.33 8.35
N ILE A 150 -6.35 -4.73 8.26
CA ILE A 150 -7.40 -5.07 7.29
C ILE A 150 -7.33 -4.07 6.14
N LEU A 151 -7.29 -4.55 4.90
CA LEU A 151 -7.37 -3.69 3.71
C LEU A 151 -8.78 -3.07 3.63
N ILE A 152 -8.87 -1.75 3.78
CA ILE A 152 -10.14 -1.01 3.71
C ILE A 152 -10.37 -0.33 2.35
N LYS A 153 -9.30 -0.07 1.59
CA LYS A 153 -9.39 0.50 0.24
C LYS A 153 -8.16 0.20 -0.59
N GLN A 154 -8.37 0.04 -1.89
CA GLN A 154 -7.30 0.01 -2.88
C GLN A 154 -7.62 0.96 -4.04
N LEU A 155 -6.61 1.67 -4.54
CA LEU A 155 -6.68 2.49 -5.74
C LEU A 155 -5.55 2.08 -6.67
N LEU A 156 -5.89 1.67 -7.88
CA LEU A 156 -4.94 1.18 -8.87
C LEU A 156 -4.98 2.10 -10.09
N LYS A 157 -3.82 2.44 -10.63
CA LYS A 157 -3.69 3.21 -11.87
C LYS A 157 -2.64 2.56 -12.76
N GLY A 158 -2.95 2.46 -14.06
CA GLY A 158 -2.07 1.87 -15.05
C GLY A 158 -2.09 0.34 -15.05
N LYS A 159 -1.06 -0.28 -15.65
CA LYS A 159 -0.93 -1.73 -15.82
C LYS A 159 0.39 -2.19 -15.22
N ARG A 160 0.34 -3.26 -14.44
CA ARG A 160 1.56 -3.89 -13.91
C ARG A 160 2.48 -4.31 -15.05
N VAL A 161 3.77 -4.09 -14.84
CA VAL A 161 4.85 -4.54 -15.72
C VAL A 161 5.57 -5.75 -15.13
N PHE A 162 5.55 -5.90 -13.80
CA PHE A 162 6.07 -7.07 -13.12
C PHE A 162 4.93 -8.06 -12.84
N ASN A 163 5.18 -9.36 -13.02
CA ASN A 163 4.20 -10.41 -12.73
C ASN A 163 4.10 -10.65 -11.21
N GLN A 164 3.58 -9.66 -10.49
CA GLN A 164 3.38 -9.70 -9.05
C GLN A 164 1.88 -9.76 -8.73
N ILE A 165 1.48 -10.83 -8.05
CA ILE A 165 0.12 -10.95 -7.53
C ILE A 165 0.07 -10.24 -6.18
N PHE A 166 -0.64 -9.12 -6.11
CA PHE A 166 -0.92 -8.45 -4.85
C PHE A 166 -1.80 -9.36 -3.98
N LYS A 167 -1.27 -9.76 -2.82
CA LYS A 167 -2.00 -10.46 -1.77
C LYS A 167 -1.80 -9.68 -0.47
N PRO A 168 -2.85 -9.06 0.11
CA PRO A 168 -2.72 -8.23 1.30
C PRO A 168 -1.94 -8.90 2.44
N ALA A 169 -2.22 -10.16 2.73
CA ALA A 169 -1.54 -10.92 3.78
C ALA A 169 -0.03 -11.04 3.54
N ARG A 170 0.39 -11.32 2.28
CA ARG A 170 1.81 -11.41 1.93
C ARG A 170 2.52 -10.06 2.04
N PHE A 171 1.83 -8.98 1.68
CA PHE A 171 2.36 -7.63 1.86
C PHE A 171 2.58 -7.32 3.33
N ILE A 172 1.57 -7.56 4.18
CA ILE A 172 1.67 -7.34 5.62
C ILE A 172 2.82 -8.17 6.21
N GLU A 173 2.92 -9.45 5.85
CA GLU A 173 3.98 -10.35 6.30
C GLU A 173 5.38 -9.83 5.91
N HIS A 174 5.60 -9.52 4.63
CA HIS A 174 6.86 -8.99 4.12
C HIS A 174 7.24 -7.66 4.78
N THR A 175 6.29 -6.73 4.83
CA THR A 175 6.45 -5.40 5.44
C THR A 175 6.75 -5.50 6.95
N ASN A 176 6.15 -6.45 7.67
CA ASN A 176 6.46 -6.66 9.08
C ASN A 176 7.85 -7.29 9.27
N SER A 177 8.23 -8.26 8.45
CA SER A 177 9.56 -8.89 8.48
C SER A 177 10.68 -7.87 8.27
N THR A 178 10.54 -7.03 7.24
CA THR A 178 11.49 -5.94 6.94
C THR A 178 11.50 -4.86 8.02
N ALA A 179 10.34 -4.52 8.60
CA ALA A 179 10.25 -3.60 9.74
C ALA A 179 11.02 -4.10 10.96
N GLU A 180 10.90 -5.37 11.32
CA GLU A 180 11.63 -5.98 12.43
C GLU A 180 13.15 -5.96 12.20
N LEU A 181 13.59 -6.27 10.98
CA LEU A 181 15.00 -6.20 10.59
C LEU A 181 15.57 -4.79 10.80
N LEU A 182 14.86 -3.77 10.32
CA LEU A 182 15.25 -2.36 10.45
C LEU A 182 15.27 -1.90 11.92
N ARG A 183 14.26 -2.27 12.71
CA ARG A 183 14.20 -1.96 14.16
C ARG A 183 15.38 -2.57 14.92
N LYS A 184 15.72 -3.82 14.61
CA LYS A 184 16.89 -4.50 15.17
C LYS A 184 18.18 -3.78 14.81
N ARG A 185 18.35 -3.41 13.53
CA ARG A 185 19.52 -2.64 13.06
C ARG A 185 19.66 -1.30 13.79
N LYS A 186 18.56 -0.56 13.96
CA LYS A 186 18.52 0.72 14.68
C LYS A 186 18.93 0.57 16.15
N THR A 187 18.41 -0.47 16.81
CA THR A 187 18.74 -0.74 18.21
C THR A 187 20.22 -1.07 18.40
N THR A 188 20.82 -1.84 17.49
CA THR A 188 22.26 -2.15 17.52
C THR A 188 23.11 -0.89 17.33
N GLN A 189 22.75 0.00 16.40
CA GLN A 189 23.49 1.26 16.21
C GLN A 189 23.42 2.17 17.43
N ASN A 190 22.25 2.30 18.05
CA ASN A 190 22.09 3.14 19.24
C ASN A 190 22.89 2.62 20.46
N LYS A 191 23.26 1.33 20.50
CA LYS A 191 24.11 0.76 21.57
C LYS A 191 25.61 0.99 21.34
N GLN A 192 26.01 1.42 20.15
CA GLN A 192 27.41 1.65 19.77
C GLN A 192 27.80 3.13 19.87
N GLN A 193 26.86 4.01 20.22
CA GLN A 193 27.04 5.44 20.46
C GLN A 193 27.04 5.70 21.97
#